data_AF-A0A6L3XX45-F1
#
_entry.id   AF-A0A6L3XX45-F1
#
_cell.length_a   1.000
_cell.length_b   1.000
_cell.length_c   1.000
_cell.angle_alpha   90.00
_cell.angle_beta   90.00
_cell.angle_gamma   90.00
#
_symmetry.space_group_name_H-M   'P 1'
#
loop_
_entity.id
_entity.type
_entity.pdbx_description
1 polymer ?
#
loop_
_entity_poly.entity_id
_entity_poly.type
_entity_poly.pdbx_seq_one_letter_code
_entity_poly.pdbx_strand_id
1 'polypeptide(L)'
;MKPMHFAMALLSAAMFFVLAGVFMGVQLGLDGTKLVVDTAPDIRWQWVFIGTAVVFLFQLLRPLFQKTLKNVSGPKFVLPAIDGTTVKQKLFLVALLVAAVAWPFMVSRGTVDIATLTMIYVILGLGLNVVVGLSGLLVLGYGGFYAIGAYTFALLNHYYGLGFWTCLPLAGLVSAAAGFLLGFPVLRLRGDYLAIVTFGFGEIGRILLLNTTDGAG
;
A
#
# COMPACT_ATOMS: atom_id res chain seq x y z
N MET A 1 39.42 -6.15 13.63
CA MET A 1 38.01 -5.92 13.22
C MET A 1 37.94 -4.51 12.65
N LYS A 2 37.55 -4.32 11.38
CA LYS A 2 37.71 -3.02 10.69
C LYS A 2 36.77 -1.96 11.30
N PRO A 3 37.27 -0.76 11.67
CA PRO A 3 36.49 0.31 12.32
C PRO A 3 35.30 0.82 11.48
N MET A 4 35.27 0.51 10.17
CA MET A 4 34.20 0.93 9.25
C MET A 4 32.84 0.27 9.51
N HIS A 5 32.79 -0.94 10.12
CA HIS A 5 31.51 -1.61 10.37
C HIS A 5 30.74 -1.01 11.55
N PHE A 6 31.45 -0.58 12.59
CA PHE A 6 30.84 0.06 13.75
C PHE A 6 30.28 1.44 13.38
N ALA A 7 31.04 2.22 12.60
CA ALA A 7 30.58 3.52 12.10
C ALA A 7 29.31 3.40 11.25
N MET A 8 29.19 2.38 10.39
CA MET A 8 27.98 2.16 9.60
C MET A 8 26.78 1.68 10.43
N ALA A 9 27.00 0.87 11.46
CA ALA A 9 25.94 0.48 12.40
C ALA A 9 25.40 1.69 13.18
N LEU A 10 26.30 2.57 13.62
CA LEU A 10 25.92 3.80 14.33
C LEU A 10 25.19 4.77 13.41
N LEU A 11 25.66 4.96 12.18
CA LEU A 11 25.01 5.85 11.20
C LEU A 11 23.61 5.34 10.82
N SER A 12 23.45 4.03 10.59
CA SER A 12 22.13 3.45 10.27
C SER A 12 21.15 3.52 11.44
N ALA A 13 21.61 3.30 12.68
CA ALA A 13 20.80 3.48 13.88
C ALA A 13 20.41 4.95 14.09
N ALA A 14 21.34 5.89 13.88
CA ALA A 14 21.06 7.32 13.97
C ALA A 14 20.03 7.77 12.91
N MET A 15 20.19 7.33 11.67
CA MET A 15 19.22 7.60 10.59
C MET A 15 17.84 7.04 10.92
N PHE A 16 17.77 5.81 11.46
CA PHE A 16 16.51 5.22 11.90
C PHE A 16 15.88 6.04 13.03
N PHE A 17 16.64 6.44 14.04
CA PHE A 17 16.15 7.24 15.16
C PHE A 17 15.59 8.59 14.69
N VAL A 18 16.31 9.29 13.81
CA VAL A 18 15.87 10.58 13.25
C VAL A 18 14.58 10.42 12.47
N LEU A 19 14.53 9.45 11.54
CA LEU A 19 13.33 9.22 10.73
C LEU A 19 12.15 8.77 11.59
N ALA A 20 12.34 7.75 12.44
CA ALA A 20 11.27 7.22 13.28
C ALA A 20 10.79 8.24 14.32
N GLY A 21 11.70 9.05 14.89
CA GLY A 21 11.35 10.14 15.80
C GLY A 21 10.51 11.22 15.13
N VAL A 22 10.83 11.61 13.89
CA VAL A 22 10.02 12.59 13.15
C VAL A 22 8.65 12.03 12.78
N PHE A 23 8.59 10.79 12.27
CA PHE A 23 7.35 10.20 11.80
C PHE A 23 6.41 9.73 12.92
N MET A 24 6.94 9.22 14.04
CA MET A 24 6.13 8.69 15.15
C MET A 24 6.07 9.59 16.38
N GLY A 25 7.06 10.48 16.56
CA GLY A 25 7.24 11.29 17.76
C GLY A 25 6.55 12.65 17.73
N VAL A 26 6.25 13.19 16.54
CA VAL A 26 5.57 14.47 16.36
C VAL A 26 4.08 14.21 16.11
N GLN A 27 3.22 14.66 17.03
CA GLN A 27 1.78 14.66 16.84
C GLN A 27 1.28 16.11 16.79
N LEU A 28 0.28 16.35 15.95
CA LEU A 28 -0.42 17.63 15.93
C LEU A 28 -1.72 17.44 16.72
N GLY A 29 -1.77 18.05 17.90
CA GLY A 29 -2.97 18.16 18.72
C GLY A 29 -3.72 19.45 18.38
N LEU A 30 -5.04 19.42 18.51
CA LEU A 30 -5.86 20.62 18.44
C LEU A 30 -6.25 21.01 19.86
N ASP A 31 -5.72 22.14 20.34
CA ASP A 31 -6.15 22.73 21.62
C ASP A 31 -6.99 23.96 21.32
N GLY A 32 -8.32 23.77 21.29
CA GLY A 32 -9.27 24.75 20.79
C GLY A 32 -9.13 25.00 19.29
N THR A 33 -8.66 26.20 18.90
CA THR A 33 -8.44 26.62 17.50
C THR A 33 -6.97 26.68 17.10
N LYS A 34 -6.05 26.31 18.00
CA LYS A 34 -4.61 26.33 17.75
C LYS A 34 -4.07 24.91 17.57
N LEU A 35 -3.28 24.73 16.51
CA LEU A 35 -2.49 23.52 16.30
C LEU A 35 -1.31 23.56 17.28
N VAL A 36 -1.32 22.68 18.27
CA VAL A 36 -0.21 22.50 19.20
C VAL A 36 0.56 21.25 18.77
N VAL A 37 1.88 21.36 18.74
CA VAL A 37 2.75 20.21 18.49
C VAL A 37 2.90 19.47 19.80
N ASP A 38 2.15 18.37 19.94
CA ASP A 38 2.29 17.46 21.07
C ASP A 38 3.37 16.42 20.77
N THR A 39 4.15 16.11 21.80
CA THR A 39 5.03 14.94 21.76
C THR A 39 4.20 13.67 21.90
N ALA A 40 4.45 12.70 21.03
CA ALA A 40 3.80 11.40 21.08
C ALA A 40 3.93 10.74 22.46
N PRO A 41 2.93 9.94 22.88
CA PRO A 41 2.93 9.28 24.19
C PRO A 41 4.18 8.42 24.41
N ASP A 42 4.66 8.33 25.66
CA ASP A 42 5.91 7.68 26.08
C ASP A 42 6.10 6.28 25.48
N ILE A 43 5.00 5.54 25.29
CA ILE A 43 4.98 4.22 24.67
C ILE A 43 5.61 4.23 23.26
N ARG A 44 5.35 5.26 22.43
CA ARG A 44 5.90 5.37 21.06
C ARG A 44 7.38 5.69 21.07
N TRP A 45 7.83 6.53 21.99
CA TRP A 45 9.25 6.78 22.19
C TRP A 45 10.00 5.51 22.60
N GLN A 46 9.40 4.69 23.48
CA GLN A 46 9.96 3.38 23.82
C GLN A 46 10.11 2.48 22.57
N TRP A 47 9.10 2.41 21.69
CA TRP A 47 9.21 1.66 20.43
C TRP A 47 10.31 2.20 19.50
N VAL A 48 10.50 3.52 19.43
CA VAL A 48 11.59 4.13 18.64
C VAL A 48 12.97 3.77 19.22
N PHE A 49 13.13 3.82 20.54
CA PHE A 49 14.38 3.43 21.20
C PHE A 49 14.67 1.93 21.04
N ILE A 50 13.66 1.07 21.23
CA ILE A 50 13.78 -0.37 21.00
C ILE A 50 14.15 -0.65 19.55
N GLY A 51 13.48 -0.01 18.58
CA GLY A 51 13.78 -0.15 17.17
C GLY A 51 15.21 0.28 16.82
N THR A 52 15.67 1.40 17.38
CA THR A 52 17.04 1.90 17.20
C THR A 52 18.07 0.90 17.74
N ALA A 53 17.82 0.37 18.95
CA ALA A 53 18.68 -0.62 19.58
C ALA A 53 18.74 -1.93 18.76
N VAL A 54 17.59 -2.40 18.25
CA VAL A 54 17.51 -3.58 17.38
C VAL A 54 18.30 -3.37 16.08
N VAL A 55 18.12 -2.24 15.40
CA VAL A 55 18.85 -1.93 14.15
C VAL A 55 20.35 -1.87 14.40
N PHE A 56 20.77 -1.20 15.48
CA PHE A 56 22.18 -1.12 15.86
C PHE A 56 22.78 -2.50 16.14
N LEU A 57 22.12 -3.31 16.99
CA LEU A 57 22.60 -4.64 17.37
C LEU A 57 22.61 -5.59 16.17
N PHE A 58 21.56 -5.57 15.35
CA PHE A 58 21.47 -6.37 14.13
C PHE A 58 22.59 -6.01 13.14
N GLN A 59 22.83 -4.72 12.91
CA GLN A 59 23.87 -4.27 11.98
C GLN A 59 25.28 -4.53 12.53
N LEU A 60 25.47 -4.49 13.85
CA LEU A 60 26.71 -4.85 14.53
C LEU A 60 27.03 -6.35 14.44
N LEU A 61 26.01 -7.20 14.59
CA LEU A 61 26.11 -8.66 14.53
C LEU A 61 26.00 -9.22 13.10
N ARG A 62 25.54 -8.43 12.13
CA ARG A 62 25.45 -8.78 10.71
C ARG A 62 26.67 -9.51 10.15
N PRO A 63 27.94 -9.09 10.38
CA PRO A 63 29.10 -9.81 9.86
C PRO A 63 29.30 -11.19 10.51
N LEU A 64 28.98 -11.35 11.80
CA LEU A 64 29.02 -12.65 12.50
C LEU A 64 27.91 -13.57 11.97
N PHE A 65 26.72 -13.03 11.78
CA PHE A 65 25.58 -13.75 11.25
C PHE A 65 25.83 -14.20 9.81
N GLN A 66 26.36 -13.33 8.94
CA GLN A 66 26.70 -13.69 7.55
C GLN A 66 27.80 -14.75 7.44
N LYS A 67 28.79 -14.73 8.36
CA LYS A 67 29.85 -15.75 8.39
C LYS A 67 29.33 -17.10 8.86
N THR A 68 28.41 -17.09 9.84
CA THR A 68 27.69 -18.28 10.32
C THR A 68 26.72 -18.82 9.26
N LEU A 69 25.97 -17.95 8.59
CA LEU A 69 25.00 -18.31 7.54
C LEU A 69 25.68 -18.89 6.30
N LYS A 70 26.87 -18.40 5.93
CA LYS A 70 27.68 -18.99 4.85
C LYS A 70 28.16 -20.41 5.18
N ASN A 71 28.49 -20.68 6.44
CA ASN A 71 28.89 -22.02 6.90
C ASN A 71 27.71 -22.98 7.09
N VAL A 72 26.50 -22.44 7.27
CA VAL A 72 25.24 -23.21 7.44
C VAL A 72 24.36 -23.08 6.20
N SER A 73 24.92 -22.71 5.05
CA SER A 73 24.19 -22.70 3.78
C SER A 73 23.95 -24.13 3.32
N GLY A 74 23.03 -24.82 4.00
CA GLY A 74 22.44 -26.08 3.58
C GLY A 74 21.69 -25.92 2.25
N PRO A 75 21.18 -27.03 1.68
CA PRO A 75 20.51 -27.01 0.39
C PRO A 75 19.43 -25.93 0.38
N LYS A 76 19.44 -25.11 -0.68
CA LYS A 76 18.44 -24.04 -0.89
C LYS A 76 17.08 -24.59 -0.51
N PHE A 77 16.42 -23.99 0.48
CA PHE A 77 15.03 -24.25 0.81
C PHE A 77 14.19 -23.78 -0.39
N VAL A 78 14.13 -24.63 -1.42
CA VAL A 78 13.21 -24.49 -2.52
C VAL A 78 11.88 -24.86 -1.90
N LEU A 79 11.07 -23.85 -1.57
CA LEU A 79 9.67 -24.05 -1.26
C LEU A 79 9.11 -24.98 -2.34
N PRO A 80 8.56 -26.16 -1.99
CA PRO A 80 7.88 -27.00 -2.95
C PRO A 80 6.89 -26.11 -3.68
N ALA A 81 6.86 -26.18 -5.02
CA ALA A 81 5.82 -25.52 -5.79
C ALA A 81 4.47 -25.86 -5.12
N ILE A 82 3.67 -24.83 -4.87
CA ILE A 82 2.33 -25.00 -4.29
C ILE A 82 1.48 -25.58 -5.43
N ASP A 83 1.65 -26.88 -5.67
CA ASP A 83 0.94 -27.62 -6.71
C ASP A 83 -0.50 -27.92 -6.27
N GLY A 84 -0.84 -27.70 -4.99
CA GLY A 84 -2.19 -27.86 -4.44
C GLY A 84 -2.65 -29.33 -4.36
N THR A 85 -1.84 -30.27 -4.85
CA THR A 85 -2.10 -31.71 -4.90
C THR A 85 -1.92 -32.39 -3.54
N THR A 86 -1.07 -31.83 -2.67
CA THR A 86 -0.81 -32.40 -1.35
C THR A 86 -1.84 -31.92 -0.33
N VAL A 87 -2.52 -32.85 0.35
CA VAL A 87 -3.53 -32.56 1.39
C VAL A 87 -3.02 -31.58 2.45
N LYS A 88 -1.73 -31.65 2.82
CA LYS A 88 -1.08 -30.71 3.76
C LYS A 88 -0.98 -29.28 3.21
N GLN A 89 -0.72 -29.10 1.91
CA GLN A 89 -0.71 -27.76 1.29
C GLN A 89 -2.12 -27.18 1.24
N LYS A 90 -3.13 -28.00 0.91
CA LYS A 90 -4.54 -27.55 0.94
C LYS A 90 -4.99 -27.18 2.35
N LEU A 91 -4.62 -27.97 3.36
CA LEU A 91 -4.92 -27.67 4.76
C LEU A 91 -4.24 -26.37 5.22
N PHE A 92 -2.98 -26.16 4.81
CA PHE A 92 -2.24 -24.93 5.08
C PHE A 92 -2.89 -23.71 4.43
N LEU A 93 -3.30 -23.80 3.15
CA LEU A 93 -4.00 -22.73 2.45
C LEU A 93 -5.36 -22.41 3.10
N VAL A 94 -6.12 -23.43 3.50
CA VAL A 94 -7.39 -23.24 4.21
C VAL A 94 -7.16 -22.61 5.58
N ALA A 95 -6.16 -23.06 6.35
CA ALA A 95 -5.81 -22.46 7.63
C ALA A 95 -5.41 -20.98 7.48
N LEU A 96 -4.64 -20.66 6.44
CA LEU A 96 -4.26 -19.29 6.13
C LEU A 96 -5.47 -18.43 5.74
N LEU A 97 -6.41 -18.97 4.97
CA LEU A 97 -7.65 -18.29 4.60
C LEU A 97 -8.56 -18.06 5.81
N VAL A 98 -8.70 -19.04 6.70
CA VAL A 98 -9.44 -18.92 7.95
C VAL A 98 -8.81 -17.85 8.85
N ALA A 99 -7.48 -17.83 8.97
CA ALA A 99 -6.78 -16.80 9.72
C ALA A 99 -7.02 -15.40 9.13
N ALA A 100 -7.00 -15.27 7.80
CA ALA A 100 -7.27 -13.99 7.12
C ALA A 100 -8.70 -13.48 7.36
N VAL A 101 -9.70 -14.37 7.38
CA VAL A 101 -11.10 -14.02 7.66
C VAL A 101 -11.33 -13.73 9.14
N ALA A 102 -10.66 -14.45 10.05
CA ALA A 102 -10.81 -14.26 11.49
C ALA A 102 -10.11 -12.98 12.00
N TRP A 103 -9.01 -12.57 11.36
CA TRP A 103 -8.21 -11.41 11.72
C TRP A 103 -9.00 -10.11 11.95
N PRO A 104 -9.87 -9.64 11.02
CA PRO A 104 -10.62 -8.39 11.21
C PRO A 104 -11.55 -8.40 12.43
N PHE A 105 -11.94 -9.57 12.94
CA PHE A 105 -12.79 -9.68 14.13
C PHE A 105 -12.00 -9.63 15.45
N MET A 106 -10.69 -9.83 15.40
CA MET A 106 -9.82 -9.84 16.59
C MET A 106 -9.11 -8.50 16.83
N VAL A 107 -9.09 -7.60 15.84
CA VAL A 107 -8.32 -6.35 15.88
C VAL A 107 -9.22 -5.12 15.91
N SER A 108 -8.71 -4.01 16.45
CA SER A 108 -9.42 -2.72 16.50
C SER A 108 -9.83 -2.19 15.12
N ARG A 109 -10.93 -1.43 15.05
CA ARG A 109 -11.44 -0.83 13.81
C ARG A 109 -10.38 -0.02 13.05
N GLY A 110 -9.57 0.77 13.76
CA GLY A 110 -8.53 1.58 13.11
C GLY A 110 -7.48 0.74 12.39
N THR A 111 -7.11 -0.42 12.92
CA THR A 111 -6.18 -1.33 12.21
C THR A 111 -6.84 -1.98 11.01
N VAL A 112 -8.13 -2.30 11.10
CA VAL A 112 -8.91 -2.83 9.96
C VAL A 112 -8.97 -1.78 8.85
N ASP A 113 -9.27 -0.52 9.16
CA ASP A 113 -9.31 0.56 8.18
C ASP A 113 -7.97 0.76 7.47
N ILE A 114 -6.86 0.78 8.22
CA ILE A 114 -5.52 0.88 7.65
C ILE A 114 -5.21 -0.34 6.77
N ALA A 115 -5.59 -1.54 7.20
CA ALA A 115 -5.41 -2.77 6.43
C ALA A 115 -6.22 -2.73 5.12
N THR A 116 -7.48 -2.27 5.17
CA THR A 116 -8.34 -2.10 3.99
C THR A 116 -7.74 -1.09 3.03
N LEU A 117 -7.29 0.08 3.49
CA LEU A 117 -6.62 1.07 2.64
C LEU A 117 -5.35 0.51 2.01
N THR A 118 -4.55 -0.21 2.79
CA THR A 118 -3.34 -0.88 2.30
C THR A 118 -3.70 -1.88 1.20
N MET A 119 -4.75 -2.68 1.40
CA MET A 119 -5.18 -3.68 0.44
C MET A 119 -5.72 -3.04 -0.85
N ILE A 120 -6.43 -1.91 -0.76
CA ILE A 120 -6.83 -1.11 -1.93
C ILE A 120 -5.59 -0.66 -2.70
N TYR A 121 -4.58 -0.08 -2.04
CA TYR A 121 -3.34 0.35 -2.71
C TYR A 121 -2.54 -0.82 -3.31
N VAL A 122 -2.56 -2.00 -2.68
CA VAL A 122 -1.96 -3.21 -3.25
C VAL A 122 -2.68 -3.62 -4.53
N ILE A 123 -4.01 -3.64 -4.53
CA ILE A 123 -4.81 -3.95 -5.73
C ILE A 123 -4.54 -2.92 -6.83
N LEU A 124 -4.47 -1.63 -6.49
CA LEU A 124 -4.13 -0.57 -7.44
C LEU A 124 -2.72 -0.73 -8.01
N GLY A 125 -1.74 -1.06 -7.16
CA GLY A 125 -0.37 -1.31 -7.59
C GLY A 125 -0.26 -2.53 -8.51
N LEU A 126 -0.98 -3.61 -8.20
CA LEU A 126 -1.09 -4.79 -9.07
C LEU A 126 -1.76 -4.46 -10.40
N GLY A 127 -2.86 -3.71 -10.37
CA GLY A 127 -3.54 -3.26 -11.59
C GLY A 127 -2.67 -2.38 -12.47
N LEU A 128 -1.93 -1.43 -11.87
CA LEU A 128 -0.95 -0.62 -12.56
C LEU A 128 0.20 -1.48 -13.13
N ASN A 129 0.68 -2.47 -12.37
CA ASN A 129 1.71 -3.40 -12.83
C ASN A 129 1.24 -4.21 -14.04
N VAL A 130 -0.01 -4.69 -14.05
CA VAL A 130 -0.60 -5.39 -15.18
C VAL A 130 -0.66 -4.48 -16.41
N VAL A 131 -1.12 -3.23 -16.24
CA VAL A 131 -1.23 -2.28 -17.37
C VAL A 131 0.15 -1.93 -17.91
N VAL A 132 1.05 -1.41 -17.07
CA VAL A 132 2.39 -0.97 -17.51
C VAL A 132 3.25 -2.15 -17.92
N GLY A 133 3.15 -3.28 -17.21
CA GLY A 133 3.95 -4.48 -17.45
C GLY A 133 3.55 -5.23 -18.71
N LEU A 134 2.25 -5.27 -19.08
CA LEU A 134 1.81 -5.91 -20.31
C LEU A 134 1.84 -4.97 -21.53
N SER A 135 1.47 -3.70 -21.34
CA SER A 135 1.42 -2.74 -22.47
C SER A 135 2.76 -2.07 -22.76
N GLY A 136 3.68 -2.04 -21.79
CA GLY A 136 4.96 -1.31 -21.90
C GLY A 136 4.81 0.21 -21.92
N LEU A 137 3.61 0.74 -21.66
CA LEU A 137 3.29 2.16 -21.72
C LEU A 137 3.09 2.73 -20.32
N LEU A 138 3.64 3.93 -20.08
CA LEU A 138 3.49 4.62 -18.80
C LEU A 138 2.10 5.24 -18.69
N VAL A 139 1.33 4.83 -17.68
CA VAL A 139 0.00 5.37 -17.37
C VAL A 139 0.04 6.06 -16.01
N LEU A 140 0.11 7.39 -16.01
CA LEU A 140 0.14 8.19 -14.77
C LEU A 140 -1.27 8.52 -14.26
N GLY A 141 -2.26 8.52 -15.16
CA GLY A 141 -3.67 8.78 -14.87
C GLY A 141 -4.44 7.64 -14.20
N TYR A 142 -3.78 6.57 -13.76
CA TYR A 142 -4.45 5.36 -13.28
C TYR A 142 -5.42 5.63 -12.12
N GLY A 143 -5.08 6.60 -11.25
CA GLY A 143 -5.94 7.04 -10.15
C GLY A 143 -7.30 7.61 -10.60
N GLY A 144 -7.39 8.19 -11.80
CA GLY A 144 -8.65 8.70 -12.36
C GLY A 144 -9.66 7.60 -12.65
N PHE A 145 -9.21 6.48 -13.22
CA PHE A 145 -10.07 5.31 -13.47
C PHE A 145 -10.56 4.68 -12.17
N TYR A 146 -9.65 4.56 -11.19
CA TYR A 146 -10.01 4.15 -9.84
C TYR A 146 -11.09 5.05 -9.22
N ALA A 147 -10.90 6.37 -9.32
CA ALA A 147 -11.83 7.33 -8.74
C ALA A 147 -13.22 7.28 -9.40
N ILE A 148 -13.29 7.10 -10.72
CA ILE A 148 -14.56 6.92 -11.45
C ILE A 148 -15.29 5.67 -10.96
N GLY A 149 -14.59 4.53 -10.85
CA GLY A 149 -15.18 3.29 -10.35
C GLY A 149 -15.67 3.42 -8.90
N ALA A 150 -14.83 3.95 -8.01
CA ALA A 150 -15.17 4.14 -6.60
C ALA A 150 -16.36 5.11 -6.41
N TYR A 151 -16.38 6.21 -7.15
CA TYR A 151 -17.47 7.18 -7.10
C TYR A 151 -18.77 6.61 -7.66
N THR A 152 -18.70 5.87 -8.77
CA THR A 152 -19.86 5.16 -9.33
C THR A 152 -20.43 4.17 -8.32
N PHE A 153 -19.57 3.38 -7.67
CA PHE A 153 -19.99 2.47 -6.60
C PHE A 153 -20.69 3.20 -5.47
N ALA A 154 -20.11 4.30 -4.97
CA ALA A 154 -20.67 5.12 -3.91
C ALA A 154 -22.03 5.72 -4.31
N LEU A 155 -22.15 6.25 -5.53
CA LEU A 155 -23.38 6.84 -6.05
C LEU A 155 -24.50 5.80 -6.17
N LEU A 156 -24.20 4.61 -6.73
CA LEU A 156 -25.16 3.53 -6.88
C LEU A 156 -25.63 2.99 -5.53
N ASN A 157 -24.71 2.84 -4.58
CA ASN A 157 -25.07 2.38 -3.25
C ASN A 157 -25.87 3.43 -2.47
N HIS A 158 -25.50 4.71 -2.54
CA HIS A 158 -26.13 5.78 -1.78
C HIS A 158 -27.51 6.19 -2.31
N TYR A 159 -27.64 6.42 -3.62
CA TYR A 159 -28.88 6.93 -4.21
C TYR A 159 -29.85 5.82 -4.63
N TYR A 160 -29.34 4.71 -5.15
CA TYR A 160 -30.19 3.61 -5.65
C TYR A 160 -30.33 2.45 -4.66
N GLY A 161 -29.66 2.51 -3.50
CA GLY A 161 -29.73 1.48 -2.47
C GLY A 161 -29.24 0.10 -2.93
N LEU A 162 -28.48 0.04 -4.03
CA LEU A 162 -28.04 -1.21 -4.62
C LEU A 162 -27.01 -1.90 -3.71
N GLY A 163 -27.11 -3.22 -3.61
CA GLY A 163 -26.20 -4.02 -2.78
C GLY A 163 -24.77 -4.03 -3.32
N PHE A 164 -23.80 -4.38 -2.46
CA PHE A 164 -22.37 -4.47 -2.82
C PHE A 164 -22.13 -5.28 -4.11
N TRP A 165 -22.76 -6.46 -4.20
CA TRP A 165 -22.57 -7.39 -5.31
C TRP A 165 -23.12 -6.91 -6.65
N THR A 166 -24.10 -6.01 -6.64
CA THR A 166 -24.64 -5.39 -7.87
C THR A 166 -23.88 -4.12 -8.24
N CYS A 167 -23.48 -3.33 -7.24
CA CYS A 167 -22.68 -2.12 -7.46
C CYS A 167 -21.29 -2.44 -8.00
N LEU A 168 -20.67 -3.55 -7.55
CA LEU A 168 -19.32 -3.94 -7.95
C LEU A 168 -19.16 -4.14 -9.47
N PRO A 169 -19.96 -4.99 -10.15
CA PRO A 169 -19.86 -5.15 -11.60
C PRO A 169 -20.30 -3.90 -12.36
N LEU A 170 -21.31 -3.16 -11.88
CA LEU A 170 -21.76 -1.93 -12.55
C LEU A 170 -20.69 -0.83 -12.50
N ALA A 171 -20.05 -0.63 -11.35
CA ALA A 171 -18.92 0.28 -11.21
C ALA A 171 -17.74 -0.15 -12.09
N GLY A 172 -17.47 -1.46 -12.16
CA GLY A 172 -16.47 -2.03 -13.07
C GLY A 172 -16.78 -1.75 -14.54
N LEU A 173 -18.04 -1.92 -14.96
CA LEU A 173 -18.49 -1.64 -16.33
C LEU A 173 -18.37 -0.16 -16.68
N VAL A 174 -18.74 0.74 -15.76
CA VAL A 174 -18.62 2.18 -15.97
C VAL A 174 -17.16 2.61 -16.06
N SER A 175 -16.29 2.08 -15.19
CA SER A 175 -14.85 2.30 -15.28
C SER A 175 -14.25 1.74 -16.57
N ALA A 176 -14.71 0.56 -17.02
CA ALA A 176 -14.27 -0.05 -18.28
C ALA A 176 -14.74 0.76 -19.49
N ALA A 177 -15.97 1.29 -19.47
CA ALA A 177 -16.49 2.16 -20.51
C ALA A 177 -15.69 3.47 -20.60
N ALA A 178 -15.36 4.09 -19.46
CA ALA A 178 -14.49 5.26 -19.42
C ALA A 178 -13.08 4.94 -19.98
N GLY A 179 -12.52 3.79 -19.61
CA GLY A 179 -11.26 3.27 -20.15
C GLY A 179 -11.31 3.04 -21.67
N PHE A 180 -12.40 2.49 -22.17
CA PHE A 180 -12.60 2.24 -23.60
C PHE A 180 -12.71 3.54 -24.40
N LEU A 181 -13.51 4.50 -23.91
CA LEU A 181 -13.66 5.82 -24.53
C LEU A 181 -12.34 6.58 -24.61
N LEU A 182 -11.51 6.49 -23.57
CA LEU A 182 -10.18 7.08 -23.57
C LEU A 182 -9.14 6.30 -24.33
N GLY A 183 -9.28 4.97 -24.42
CA GLY A 183 -8.37 4.12 -25.19
C GLY A 183 -8.30 4.55 -26.64
N PHE A 184 -9.43 4.94 -27.24
CA PHE A 184 -9.49 5.33 -28.65
C PHE A 184 -8.56 6.51 -29.05
N PRO A 185 -8.56 7.66 -28.35
CA PRO A 185 -7.60 8.73 -28.62
C PRO A 185 -6.17 8.36 -28.19
N VAL A 186 -6.02 7.64 -27.08
CA VAL A 186 -4.73 7.25 -26.49
C VAL A 186 -3.91 6.33 -27.39
N LEU A 187 -4.55 5.40 -28.10
CA LEU A 187 -3.88 4.47 -29.02
C LEU A 187 -3.13 5.16 -30.17
N ARG A 188 -3.43 6.44 -30.44
CA ARG A 188 -2.75 7.24 -31.46
C ARG A 188 -1.49 7.93 -30.92
N LEU A 189 -1.27 7.90 -29.61
CA LEU A 189 -0.14 8.54 -28.93
C LEU A 189 0.91 7.50 -28.54
N ARG A 190 2.18 7.90 -28.51
CA ARG A 190 3.31 7.02 -28.12
C ARG A 190 4.19 7.70 -27.08
N GLY A 191 4.77 6.89 -26.21
CA GLY A 191 5.76 7.34 -25.22
C GLY A 191 5.22 8.40 -24.28
N ASP A 192 5.94 9.52 -24.17
CA ASP A 192 5.67 10.57 -23.18
C ASP A 192 4.34 11.29 -23.39
N TYR A 193 3.86 11.40 -24.63
CA TYR A 193 2.57 12.02 -24.93
C TYR A 193 1.41 11.24 -24.33
N LEU A 194 1.53 9.93 -24.27
CA LEU A 194 0.53 9.09 -23.64
C LEU A 194 0.49 9.33 -22.12
N ALA A 195 1.66 9.39 -21.48
CA ALA A 195 1.77 9.65 -20.05
C ALA A 195 1.11 10.99 -19.67
N ILE A 196 1.38 12.05 -20.43
CA ILE A 196 0.81 13.39 -20.21
C ILE A 196 -0.70 13.38 -20.33
N VAL A 197 -1.26 12.75 -21.38
CA VAL A 197 -2.72 12.70 -21.58
C VAL A 197 -3.41 11.90 -20.48
N THR A 198 -2.84 10.79 -20.06
CA THR A 198 -3.41 10.02 -18.93
C THR A 198 -3.37 10.83 -17.64
N PHE A 199 -2.27 11.53 -17.35
CA PHE A 199 -2.17 12.41 -16.19
C PHE A 199 -3.23 13.52 -16.21
N GLY A 200 -3.38 14.20 -17.35
CA GLY A 200 -4.40 15.23 -17.54
C GLY A 200 -5.82 14.69 -17.30
N PHE A 201 -6.13 13.51 -17.83
CA PHE A 201 -7.42 12.86 -17.54
C PHE A 201 -7.61 12.56 -16.05
N GLY A 202 -6.58 12.04 -15.38
CA GLY A 202 -6.63 11.76 -13.95
C GLY A 202 -6.96 13.00 -13.12
N GLU A 203 -6.33 14.13 -13.43
CA GLU A 203 -6.60 15.40 -12.76
C GLU A 203 -7.97 15.99 -13.11
N ILE A 204 -8.41 15.91 -14.37
CA ILE A 204 -9.79 16.32 -14.75
C ILE A 204 -10.82 15.51 -13.97
N GLY A 205 -10.63 14.19 -13.86
CA GLY A 205 -11.50 13.32 -13.08
C GLY A 205 -11.54 13.72 -11.61
N ARG A 206 -10.39 13.96 -10.99
CA ARG A 206 -10.30 14.46 -9.61
C ARG A 206 -11.06 15.77 -9.41
N ILE A 207 -10.86 16.75 -10.30
CA ILE A 207 -11.53 18.06 -10.22
C ILE A 207 -13.05 17.91 -10.35
N LEU A 208 -13.50 17.10 -11.31
CA LEU A 208 -14.93 16.84 -11.52
C LEU A 208 -15.60 16.23 -10.29
N LEU A 209 -14.92 15.28 -9.65
CA LEU A 209 -15.41 14.63 -8.43
C LEU A 209 -15.48 15.59 -7.26
N LEU A 210 -14.46 16.43 -7.07
CA LEU A 210 -14.44 17.44 -6.01
C LEU A 210 -15.51 18.52 -6.23
N ASN A 211 -15.76 18.92 -7.48
CA ASN A 211 -16.80 19.90 -7.79
C ASN A 211 -18.22 19.36 -7.52
N THR A 212 -18.44 18.06 -7.74
CA THR A 212 -19.76 17.46 -7.50
C THR A 212 -20.13 17.44 -6.02
N THR A 213 -19.14 17.42 -5.11
CA THR A 213 -19.36 17.54 -3.67
C THR A 213 -19.84 18.92 -3.22
N ASP A 214 -19.48 20.01 -3.91
CA ASP A 214 -19.88 21.37 -3.52
C ASP A 214 -21.35 21.69 -3.86
N GLY A 215 -21.96 20.96 -4.80
CA GLY A 215 -23.36 21.13 -5.20
C GLY A 215 -24.38 20.28 -4.43
N ALA A 216 -23.92 19.42 -3.51
CA ALA A 216 -24.74 18.48 -2.74
C ALA A 216 -24.78 18.80 -1.24
N GLY A 217 -24.77 20.11 -0.91
CA GLY A 217 -25.01 20.65 0.43
C GLY A 217 -26.45 21.08 0.64
#